data_AF-A0A845FDA4-F1
#
_entry.id   AF-A0A845FDA4-F1
#
_cell.length_a   1.000
_cell.length_b   1.000
_cell.length_c   1.000
_cell.angle_alpha   90.00
_cell.angle_beta   90.00
_cell.angle_gamma   90.00
#
_symmetry.space_group_name_H-M   'P 1'
#
loop_
_entity.id
_entity.type
_entity.pdbx_description
1 polymer ?
#
loop_
_entity_poly.entity_id
_entity_poly.type
_entity_poly.pdbx_seq_one_letter_code
_entity_poly.pdbx_strand_id
1 'polypeptide(L)' 'MEVLAVVLIAIGIIAVRVISFFYPDWKAIKGEHLSERKRLGYSLAGIGILLFMYILSQFLIRL' A
#
# COMPACT_ATOMS: atom_id res chain seq x y z
N MET A 1 2.20 -16.31 16.36
CA MET A 1 1.29 -15.85 15.28
C MET A 1 0.98 -14.35 15.38
N GLU A 2 0.66 -13.81 16.55
CA GLU A 2 0.31 -12.38 16.71
C GLU A 2 1.41 -11.41 16.27
N VAL A 3 2.68 -11.67 16.63
CA VAL A 3 3.81 -10.83 16.22
C VAL A 3 3.95 -10.75 14.69
N LEU A 4 3.73 -11.87 13.98
CA LEU A 4 3.77 -11.90 12.52
C LEU A 4 2.64 -11.07 11.91
N ALA A 5 1.43 -11.15 12.49
CA ALA A 5 0.29 -10.36 12.06
C ALA A 5 0.55 -8.85 12.23
N VAL A 6 1.12 -8.45 13.37
CA VAL A 6 1.51 -7.06 13.64
C VAL A 6 2.56 -6.57 12.65
N VAL A 7 3.58 -7.38 12.34
CA VAL A 7 4.61 -7.04 11.35
C VAL A 7 3.99 -6.86 9.96
N LEU A 8 3.10 -7.77 9.53
CA LEU A 8 2.43 -7.67 8.22
C LEU A 8 1.53 -6.44 8.12
N ILE A 9 0.80 -6.12 9.18
CA ILE A 9 -0.04 -4.92 9.24
C ILE A 9 0.84 -3.65 9.21
N ALA A 10 1.94 -3.63 9.97
CA ALA A 10 2.87 -2.50 9.96
C ALA A 10 3.47 -2.26 8.56
N ILE A 11 3.89 -3.33 7.88
CA ILE A 11 4.36 -3.27 6.49
C ILE A 11 3.25 -2.74 5.57
N GLY A 12 2.02 -3.24 5.71
CA GLY A 12 0.87 -2.77 4.94
C GLY A 12 0.63 -1.26 5.12
N ILE A 13 0.63 -0.76 6.36
CA ILE A 13 0.43 0.65 6.68
C ILE A 13 1.51 1.53 6.03
N ILE A 14 2.78 1.12 6.14
CA ILE A 14 3.90 1.84 5.53
C ILE A 14 3.77 1.83 4.01
N ALA A 15 3.47 0.67 3.42
CA ALA A 15 3.32 0.51 1.97
C ALA A 15 2.18 1.38 1.40
N VAL A 16 1.03 1.49 2.09
CA VAL A 16 -0.05 2.41 1.70
C VAL A 16 0.48 3.84 1.59
N ARG A 17 1.19 4.32 2.62
CA ARG A 17 1.72 5.67 2.61
C ARG A 17 2.69 5.90 1.46
N VAL A 18 3.61 4.96 1.26
CA VAL A 18 4.62 5.02 0.19
C VAL A 18 3.96 5.05 -1.18
N ILE A 19 2.97 4.20 -1.42
CA ILE A 19 2.40 4.00 -2.76
C ILE A 19 1.33 5.04 -3.08
N SER A 20 0.49 5.41 -2.11
CA SER A 20 -0.61 6.36 -2.34
C SER A 20 -0.17 7.81 -2.33
N PHE A 21 0.92 8.16 -1.63
CA PHE A 21 1.37 9.55 -1.48
C PHE A 21 2.77 9.77 -2.03
N PHE A 22 3.78 9.10 -1.46
CA PHE A 22 5.17 9.38 -1.80
C PHE A 22 5.51 9.05 -3.26
N TYR A 23 4.98 7.96 -3.81
CA TYR A 23 5.26 7.54 -5.18
C TYR A 23 4.68 8.51 -6.24
N PRO A 24 3.41 8.93 -6.16
CA PRO A 24 2.87 10.00 -7.00
C PRO A 24 3.64 11.31 -6.88
N ASP A 25 3.96 11.74 -5.67
CA ASP A 25 4.63 13.03 -5.45
C ASP A 25 6.07 13.01 -5.98
N TRP A 26 6.79 11.91 -5.78
CA TRP A 26 8.12 11.72 -6.37
C TRP A 26 8.10 11.78 -7.90
N LYS A 27 7.08 11.17 -8.53
CA LYS A 27 6.89 11.25 -9.99
C LYS A 27 6.55 12.67 -10.46
N ALA A 28 5.72 13.38 -9.70
CA ALA A 28 5.39 14.77 -9.99
C ALA A 28 6.63 15.68 -9.90
N ILE A 29 7.49 15.49 -8.88
CA ILE A 29 8.76 16.23 -8.72
C ILE A 29 9.72 15.96 -9.89
N LYS A 30 9.73 14.73 -10.43
CA LYS A 30 10.51 14.37 -11.61
C LYS A 30 9.96 14.94 -12.94
N GLY A 31 8.88 15.71 -12.89
CA GLY A 31 8.27 16.34 -14.06
C GLY A 31 7.25 15.46 -14.78
N GLU A 32 6.89 14.29 -14.25
CA GLU A 32 5.81 13.48 -14.83
C GLU A 32 4.46 14.12 -14.49
N HIS A 33 3.74 14.61 -15.49
CA HIS A 33 2.36 15.07 -15.30
C HIS A 33 1.45 13.87 -15.03
N LEU A 34 1.17 13.64 -13.75
CA LEU A 34 0.20 12.64 -13.33
C LEU A 34 -1.21 13.19 -13.52
N SER A 35 -1.92 12.62 -14.49
CA SER A 35 -3.36 12.85 -14.62
C SER A 35 -4.08 12.40 -13.34
N GLU A 36 -5.24 13.01 -13.08
CA GLU A 36 -6.05 12.72 -11.89
C GLU A 36 -6.40 11.23 -11.78
N ARG A 37 -6.65 10.56 -12.91
CA ARG A 37 -6.85 9.11 -12.97
C ARG A 37 -5.65 8.31 -12.50
N LYS A 38 -4.42 8.73 -12.82
CA LYS A 38 -3.20 8.07 -12.34
C LYS A 38 -3.04 8.23 -10.83
N ARG A 39 -3.31 9.43 -10.29
CA ARG A 39 -3.30 9.67 -8.84
C ARG A 39 -4.31 8.78 -8.11
N LEU A 40 -5.53 8.68 -8.63
CA LEU A 40 -6.55 7.75 -8.14
C LEU A 40 -6.10 6.29 -8.20
N GLY A 41 -5.46 5.88 -9.29
CA GLY A 41 -4.89 4.55 -9.44
C GLY A 41 -3.86 4.20 -8.36
N TYR A 42 -2.96 5.13 -8.02
CA TYR A 42 -1.99 4.94 -6.93
C TYR A 42 -2.65 4.90 -5.55
N SER A 43 -3.71 5.69 -5.34
CA SER A 43 -4.49 5.64 -4.10
C SER A 43 -5.19 4.28 -3.94
N LEU A 44 -5.82 3.77 -5.00
CA LEU A 44 -6.45 2.46 -5.01
C LEU A 44 -5.44 1.32 -4.86
N ALA A 45 -4.25 1.44 -5.45
CA ALA A 45 -3.18 0.47 -5.31
C ALA A 45 -2.70 0.34 -3.85
N GLY A 46 -2.58 1.47 -3.14
CA GLY A 46 -2.28 1.44 -1.70
C GLY A 46 -3.35 0.69 -0.91
N ILE A 47 -4.63 1.04 -1.09
CA ILE A 47 -5.75 0.34 -0.44
C ILE A 47 -5.71 -1.16 -0.73
N GLY A 48 -5.48 -1.54 -1.99
CA GLY A 48 -5.36 -2.94 -2.41
C GLY A 48 -4.23 -3.69 -1.69
N ILE A 49 -3.09 -3.05 -1.45
CA ILE A 49 -1.97 -3.65 -0.71
C ILE A 49 -2.33 -3.85 0.76
N LEU A 50 -3.04 -2.90 1.38
CA LEU A 50 -3.49 -3.08 2.76
C LEU A 50 -4.43 -4.29 2.88
N LEU A 51 -5.40 -4.40 1.95
CA LEU A 51 -6.32 -5.53 1.89
C LEU A 51 -5.58 -6.86 1.64
N PHE A 52 -4.61 -6.87 0.74
CA PHE A 52 -3.81 -8.05 0.45
C PHE A 52 -3.01 -8.50 1.68
N MET A 53 -2.36 -7.58 2.40
CA MET A 53 -1.64 -7.89 3.65
C MET A 53 -2.56 -8.42 4.74
N TYR A 54 -3.79 -7.91 4.84
CA TYR A 54 -4.80 -8.44 5.75
C TYR A 54 -5.19 -9.88 5.40
N ILE A 55 -5.51 -10.15 4.12
CA ILE A 55 -5.87 -11.50 3.66
C ILE A 55 -4.70 -12.47 3.88
N LEU A 56 -3.48 -12.04 3.56
CA LEU A 56 -2.27 -12.83 3.76
C LEU A 56 -2.05 -13.16 5.25
N SER A 57 -2.25 -12.19 6.14
CA SER A 57 -2.19 -12.40 7.59
C SER A 57 -3.23 -13.43 8.05
N GLN A 58 -4.48 -13.32 7.61
CA GLN A 58 -5.53 -14.28 7.94
C GLN A 58 -5.24 -15.68 7.41
N PHE A 59 -4.70 -15.79 6.20
CA PHE A 59 -4.32 -17.08 5.60
C PHE A 59 -3.20 -17.74 6.40
N LEU A 60 -2.15 -16.98 6.74
CA LEU A 60 -1.02 -17.48 7.52
C LEU A 60 -1.41 -17.85 8.95
N ILE A 61 -2.36 -17.15 9.58
CA ILE A 61 -2.84 -17.47 10.93
C ILE A 61 -3.68 -18.75 10.96
N ARG A 62 -4.41 -19.04 9.89
CA ARG A 62 -5.27 -20.24 9.78
C ARG A 62 -4.51 -21.50 9.35
N LEU A 63 -3.28 -21.36 8.84
CA LEU A 63 -2.39 -22.46 8.47
C LEU A 63 -1.58 -22.93 9.69
#